data_AF-A0A822F420-F1
#
_entry.id   AF-A0A822F420-F1
#
_cell.length_a   1.000
_cell.length_b   1.000
_cell.length_c   1.000
_cell.angle_alpha   90.00
_cell.angle_beta   90.00
_cell.angle_gamma   90.00
#
_symmetry.space_group_name_H-M   'P 1'
#
loop_
_entity.id
_entity.type
_entity.pdbx_description
1 polymer ?
#
loop_
_entity_poly.entity_id
_entity_poly.type
_entity_poly.pdbx_seq_one_letter_code
_entity_poly.pdbx_strand_id
1 'polypeptide(L)'
;FIYEYERFNGIAELLEILGSIINGFAIPLKEEHKLFLERVLIPLHKAHSLSAFHPQLIYCIVQFIEKESSLAEVIIKGLLKFWPKTCSTKEILFINEIEEILDVIDSKTFRSISIPLFKQIARSATSSHFQVAERSLAIWSNEYIVQLVEENLEQILPILLPSLCRISKTHWNTNIITLTYNLLKNLMDI
;
A
#
# COMPACT_ATOMS: atom_id res chain seq x y z
N PHE A 1 8.19 -20.02 -10.40
CA PHE A 1 7.34 -19.85 -9.20
C PHE A 1 5.99 -19.22 -9.53
N ILE A 2 5.92 -17.92 -9.87
CA ILE A 2 4.66 -17.17 -10.07
C ILE A 2 3.75 -17.75 -11.16
N TYR A 3 4.31 -18.19 -12.29
CA TYR A 3 3.53 -18.53 -13.49
C TYR A 3 3.23 -20.01 -13.69
N GLU A 4 3.79 -20.89 -12.85
CA GLU A 4 3.72 -22.34 -13.08
C GLU A 4 3.22 -23.07 -11.83
N TYR A 5 4.11 -23.29 -10.85
CA TYR A 5 3.85 -24.23 -9.76
C TYR A 5 3.50 -23.58 -8.41
N GLU A 6 3.76 -22.27 -8.24
CA GLU A 6 3.64 -21.55 -6.95
C GLU A 6 4.20 -22.29 -5.72
N ARG A 7 5.20 -23.16 -5.94
CA ARG A 7 5.87 -23.95 -4.89
C ARG A 7 7.36 -23.73 -4.99
N PHE A 8 7.91 -23.02 -4.01
CA PHE A 8 9.34 -22.84 -3.80
C PHE A 8 9.55 -22.31 -2.38
N ASN A 9 10.33 -23.01 -1.55
CA ASN A 9 10.44 -22.67 -0.13
C ASN A 9 11.48 -21.58 0.17
N GLY A 10 12.36 -21.25 -0.79
CA GLY A 10 13.48 -20.32 -0.58
C GLY A 10 13.25 -18.89 -1.04
N ILE A 11 12.00 -18.44 -1.22
CA ILE A 11 11.73 -17.10 -1.79
C ILE A 11 12.14 -15.99 -0.84
N ALA A 12 11.85 -16.15 0.44
CA ALA A 12 12.17 -15.15 1.45
C ALA A 12 13.68 -14.90 1.53
N GLU A 13 14.47 -15.96 1.58
CA GLU A 13 15.93 -15.92 1.65
C GLU A 13 16.55 -15.33 0.37
N LEU A 14 15.99 -15.67 -0.80
CA LEU A 14 16.41 -15.05 -2.06
C LEU A 14 16.09 -13.56 -2.09
N LEU A 15 14.91 -13.16 -1.63
CA LEU A 15 14.52 -11.75 -1.56
C LEU A 15 15.38 -10.96 -0.55
N GLU A 16 15.79 -11.58 0.55
CA GLU A 16 16.68 -10.95 1.53
C GLU A 16 18.05 -10.61 0.91
N ILE A 17 18.63 -11.56 0.15
CA ILE A 17 19.88 -11.33 -0.60
C ILE A 17 19.66 -10.25 -1.67
N LEU A 18 18.54 -10.31 -2.40
CA LEU A 18 18.19 -9.32 -3.42
C LEU A 18 18.04 -7.92 -2.85
N GLY A 19 17.43 -7.76 -1.68
CA GLY A 19 17.29 -6.46 -1.02
C GLY A 19 18.65 -5.82 -0.76
N SER A 20 19.63 -6.60 -0.28
CA SER A 20 21.02 -6.13 -0.12
C SER A 20 21.67 -5.74 -1.45
N ILE A 21 21.42 -6.51 -2.51
CA ILE A 21 21.92 -6.20 -3.86
C ILE A 21 21.32 -4.89 -4.39
N ILE A 22 20.00 -4.70 -4.24
CA ILE A 22 19.28 -3.50 -4.69
C ILE A 22 19.81 -2.26 -3.96
N ASN A 23 20.08 -2.39 -2.65
CA ASN A 23 20.69 -1.31 -1.89
C ASN A 23 22.08 -0.91 -2.43
N GLY A 24 22.82 -1.85 -3.02
CA GLY A 24 24.10 -1.61 -3.68
C GLY A 24 24.03 -1.00 -5.09
N PHE A 25 22.82 -0.81 -5.66
CA PHE A 25 22.71 -0.26 -7.01
C PHE A 25 23.22 1.18 -7.10
N ALA A 26 23.98 1.43 -8.16
CA ALA A 26 24.39 2.78 -8.55
C ALA A 26 23.19 3.58 -9.09
N ILE A 27 23.23 4.89 -8.89
CA ILE A 27 22.28 5.85 -9.45
C ILE A 27 22.97 6.57 -10.62
N PRO A 28 22.31 6.73 -11.79
CA PRO A 28 20.94 6.31 -12.11
C PRO A 28 20.78 4.79 -12.25
N LEU A 29 19.59 4.29 -11.92
CA LEU A 29 19.27 2.88 -12.09
C LEU A 29 19.31 2.49 -13.57
N LYS A 30 19.89 1.32 -13.84
CA LYS A 30 19.87 0.73 -15.18
C LYS A 30 18.46 0.25 -15.54
N GLU A 31 18.12 0.31 -16.83
CA GLU A 31 16.83 -0.16 -17.35
C GLU A 31 16.54 -1.63 -17.02
N GLU A 32 17.56 -2.48 -16.97
CA GLU A 32 17.40 -3.89 -16.57
C GLU A 32 16.88 -4.04 -15.13
N HIS A 33 17.28 -3.15 -14.21
CA HIS A 33 16.80 -3.15 -12.83
C HIS A 33 15.34 -2.68 -12.75
N LYS A 34 14.96 -1.69 -13.56
CA LYS A 34 13.56 -1.21 -13.66
C LYS A 34 12.65 -2.30 -14.24
N LEU A 35 13.09 -2.98 -15.30
CA LEU A 35 12.38 -4.12 -15.86
C LEU A 35 12.26 -5.27 -14.86
N PHE A 36 13.28 -5.51 -14.04
CA PHE A 36 13.23 -6.51 -12.98
C PHE A 36 12.15 -6.17 -11.93
N LEU A 37 12.09 -4.92 -11.46
CA LEU A 37 11.02 -4.45 -10.58
C LEU A 37 9.63 -4.71 -11.19
N GLU A 38 9.41 -4.25 -12.43
CA GLU A 38 8.10 -4.32 -13.08
C GLU A 38 7.64 -5.74 -13.44
N ARG A 39 8.57 -6.59 -13.90
CA ARG A 39 8.24 -7.91 -14.45
C ARG A 39 8.41 -9.05 -13.45
N VAL A 40 9.15 -8.83 -12.36
CA VAL A 40 9.43 -9.85 -11.36
C VAL A 40 8.89 -9.47 -9.99
N LEU A 41 9.36 -8.36 -9.39
CA LEU A 41 8.99 -8.02 -8.01
C LEU A 41 7.52 -7.64 -7.85
N ILE A 42 6.99 -6.76 -8.70
CA ILE A 42 5.58 -6.38 -8.62
C ILE A 42 4.67 -7.61 -8.85
N PRO A 43 4.89 -8.49 -9.85
CA PRO A 43 4.10 -9.71 -10.00
C PRO A 43 4.21 -10.73 -8.87
N LEU A 44 5.26 -10.74 -8.03
CA LEU A 44 5.37 -11.67 -6.89
C LEU A 44 4.20 -11.51 -5.91
N HIS A 45 3.63 -10.31 -5.81
CA HIS A 45 2.44 -10.03 -5.01
C HIS A 45 1.21 -10.84 -5.44
N LYS A 46 1.19 -11.46 -6.62
CA LYS A 46 0.09 -12.34 -7.05
C LYS A 46 0.06 -13.67 -6.32
N ALA A 47 1.19 -14.15 -5.80
CA ALA A 47 1.29 -15.46 -5.20
C ALA A 47 0.30 -15.66 -4.04
N HIS A 48 -0.28 -16.86 -3.93
CA HIS A 48 -1.17 -17.19 -2.81
C HIS A 48 -0.41 -17.25 -1.48
N SER A 49 0.85 -17.70 -1.50
CA SER A 49 1.75 -17.82 -0.35
C SER A 49 2.50 -16.52 0.00
N LEU A 50 1.99 -15.36 -0.42
CA LEU A 50 2.65 -14.05 -0.22
C LEU A 50 3.09 -13.82 1.23
N SER A 51 2.27 -14.21 2.21
CA SER A 51 2.56 -14.02 3.64
C SER A 51 3.89 -14.63 4.09
N ALA A 52 4.41 -15.65 3.40
CA ALA A 52 5.66 -16.30 3.77
C ALA A 52 6.91 -15.46 3.45
N PHE A 53 6.82 -14.50 2.53
CA PHE A 53 7.96 -13.72 2.05
C PHE A 53 7.64 -12.22 1.89
N HIS A 54 6.46 -11.78 2.31
CA HIS A 54 5.99 -10.40 2.17
C HIS A 54 6.93 -9.38 2.82
N PRO A 55 7.46 -9.57 4.04
CA PRO A 55 8.38 -8.61 4.63
C PRO A 55 9.64 -8.38 3.79
N GLN A 56 10.23 -9.44 3.24
CA GLN A 56 11.41 -9.35 2.39
C GLN A 56 11.09 -8.72 1.03
N LEU A 57 9.88 -8.93 0.52
CA LEU A 57 9.43 -8.29 -0.72
C LEU A 57 9.23 -6.79 -0.53
N ILE A 58 8.54 -6.36 0.54
CA ILE A 58 8.38 -4.93 0.86
C ILE A 58 9.74 -4.25 0.97
N TYR A 59 10.69 -4.88 1.67
CA TYR A 59 12.04 -4.34 1.79
C TYR A 59 12.67 -4.07 0.42
N CYS A 60 12.59 -5.03 -0.51
CA CYS A 60 13.07 -4.82 -1.88
C CYS A 60 12.36 -3.66 -2.60
N ILE A 61 11.03 -3.55 -2.44
CA ILE A 61 10.21 -2.51 -3.05
C ILE A 61 10.60 -1.12 -2.52
N VAL A 62 10.72 -0.97 -1.20
CA VAL A 62 11.13 0.29 -0.56
C VAL A 62 12.55 0.68 -0.99
N GLN A 63 13.51 -0.25 -1.04
CA GLN A 63 14.85 0.04 -1.54
C GLN A 63 14.85 0.57 -2.98
N PHE A 64 13.96 0.09 -3.85
CA PHE A 64 13.84 0.65 -5.21
C PHE A 64 13.35 2.10 -5.21
N ILE A 65 12.39 2.43 -4.35
CA ILE A 65 11.85 3.79 -4.22
C ILE A 65 12.91 4.75 -3.66
N GLU A 66 13.69 4.32 -2.67
CA GLU A 66 14.81 5.11 -2.12
C GLU A 66 15.86 5.44 -3.19
N LYS A 67 16.09 4.55 -4.17
CA LYS A 67 17.03 4.80 -5.27
C LYS A 67 16.44 5.75 -6.33
N GLU A 68 15.15 5.63 -6.62
CA GLU A 68 14.47 6.46 -7.62
C GLU A 68 12.98 6.60 -7.27
N SER A 69 12.60 7.74 -6.68
CA SER A 69 11.26 7.95 -6.09
C SER A 69 10.12 7.88 -7.11
N SER A 70 10.39 8.19 -8.38
CA SER A 70 9.41 8.11 -9.47
C SER A 70 8.88 6.68 -9.70
N LEU A 71 9.63 5.65 -9.26
CA LEU A 71 9.19 4.26 -9.35
C LEU A 71 8.00 3.94 -8.45
N ALA A 72 7.76 4.73 -7.39
CA ALA A 72 6.60 4.55 -6.51
C ALA A 72 5.27 4.60 -7.29
N GLU A 73 5.17 5.45 -8.33
CA GLU A 73 3.98 5.51 -9.18
C GLU A 73 3.72 4.18 -9.91
N VAL A 74 4.77 3.56 -10.44
CA VAL A 74 4.70 2.27 -11.15
C VAL A 74 4.32 1.16 -10.17
N ILE A 75 4.95 1.14 -8.99
CA ILE A 75 4.71 0.16 -7.93
C ILE A 75 3.26 0.23 -7.45
N ILE A 76 2.78 1.41 -7.03
CA ILE A 76 1.42 1.58 -6.51
C ILE A 76 0.38 1.21 -7.58
N LYS A 77 0.56 1.63 -8.84
CA LYS A 77 -0.34 1.21 -9.92
C LYS A 77 -0.35 -0.32 -10.12
N GLY A 78 0.81 -0.96 -9.99
CA GLY A 78 0.96 -2.41 -10.01
C GLY A 78 0.21 -3.10 -8.87
N LEU A 79 0.39 -2.62 -7.63
CA LEU A 79 -0.31 -3.13 -6.44
C LEU A 79 -1.82 -2.95 -6.56
N LEU A 80 -2.30 -1.77 -6.96
CA LEU A 80 -3.73 -1.50 -7.19
C LEU A 80 -4.32 -2.42 -8.25
N LYS A 81 -3.57 -2.75 -9.30
CA LYS A 81 -3.99 -3.71 -10.34
C LYS A 81 -4.14 -5.13 -9.77
N PHE A 82 -3.30 -5.53 -8.82
CA PHE A 82 -3.31 -6.85 -8.19
C PHE A 82 -4.03 -6.89 -6.84
N TRP A 83 -4.79 -5.84 -6.50
CA TRP A 83 -5.44 -5.72 -5.21
C TRP A 83 -6.29 -6.96 -4.88
N PRO A 84 -6.07 -7.63 -3.73
CA PRO A 84 -6.78 -8.83 -3.35
C PRO A 84 -8.29 -8.55 -3.18
N LYS A 85 -9.14 -9.37 -3.79
CA LYS A 85 -10.62 -9.25 -3.68
C LYS A 85 -11.28 -10.38 -2.90
N THR A 86 -10.56 -11.48 -2.70
CA THR A 86 -11.10 -12.73 -2.14
C THR A 86 -10.33 -13.23 -0.92
N CYS A 87 -9.24 -12.55 -0.52
CA CYS A 87 -8.40 -12.95 0.60
C CYS A 87 -8.10 -11.74 1.50
N SER A 88 -8.83 -11.63 2.61
CA SER A 88 -8.72 -10.50 3.54
C SER A 88 -7.34 -10.39 4.19
N THR A 89 -6.69 -11.52 4.51
CA THR A 89 -5.32 -11.53 5.04
C THR A 89 -4.35 -10.88 4.05
N LYS A 90 -4.49 -11.19 2.76
CA LYS A 90 -3.63 -10.62 1.72
C LYS A 90 -3.93 -9.15 1.47
N GLU A 91 -5.20 -8.75 1.56
CA GLU A 91 -5.60 -7.34 1.48
C GLU A 91 -4.96 -6.52 2.62
N ILE A 92 -4.92 -7.05 3.84
CA ILE A 92 -4.21 -6.43 4.98
C ILE A 92 -2.71 -6.28 4.67
N LEU A 93 -2.06 -7.30 4.09
CA LEU A 93 -0.66 -7.20 3.68
C LEU A 93 -0.42 -6.09 2.64
N PHE A 94 -1.32 -5.94 1.66
CA PHE A 94 -1.23 -4.86 0.69
C PHE A 94 -1.39 -3.48 1.35
N ILE A 95 -2.31 -3.35 2.31
CA ILE A 95 -2.47 -2.09 3.05
C ILE A 95 -1.21 -1.76 3.87
N ASN A 96 -0.60 -2.76 4.51
CA ASN A 96 0.69 -2.58 5.21
C ASN A 96 1.76 -2.05 4.28
N GLU A 97 1.92 -2.68 3.12
CA GLU A 97 2.94 -2.29 2.14
C GLU A 97 2.69 -0.91 1.56
N ILE A 98 1.43 -0.54 1.33
CA ILE A 98 1.09 0.82 0.90
C ILE A 98 1.53 1.85 1.95
N GLU A 99 1.32 1.59 3.24
CA GLU A 99 1.78 2.52 4.29
C GLU A 99 3.31 2.68 4.27
N GLU A 100 4.07 1.59 4.21
CA GLU A 100 5.53 1.62 4.12
C GLU A 100 6.03 2.37 2.86
N ILE A 101 5.34 2.22 1.73
CA ILE A 101 5.64 2.95 0.50
C ILE A 101 5.35 4.44 0.67
N LEU A 102 4.23 4.78 1.31
CA LEU A 102 3.84 6.17 1.54
C LEU A 102 4.78 6.88 2.52
N ASP A 103 5.48 6.17 3.39
CA ASP A 103 6.49 6.76 4.30
C ASP A 103 7.74 7.27 3.60
N VAL A 104 8.02 6.78 2.39
CA VAL A 104 9.22 7.15 1.62
C VAL A 104 8.92 7.87 0.31
N ILE A 105 7.64 8.09 -0.02
CA ILE A 105 7.23 8.74 -1.27
C ILE A 105 7.44 10.26 -1.21
N ASP A 106 7.82 10.89 -2.32
CA ASP A 106 7.85 12.35 -2.40
C ASP A 106 6.46 12.94 -2.75
N SER A 107 6.18 14.17 -2.29
CA SER A 107 4.88 14.83 -2.49
C SER A 107 4.47 14.96 -3.97
N LYS A 108 5.44 15.07 -4.90
CA LYS A 108 5.14 15.18 -6.34
C LYS A 108 4.65 13.85 -6.89
N THR A 109 5.31 12.74 -6.54
CA THR A 109 4.87 11.40 -6.95
C THR A 109 3.55 11.02 -6.26
N PHE A 110 3.36 11.39 -4.99
CA PHE A 110 2.10 11.17 -4.27
C PHE A 110 0.89 11.79 -5.00
N ARG A 111 1.03 13.02 -5.50
CA ARG A 111 -0.04 13.73 -6.25
C ARG A 111 -0.55 12.95 -7.46
N SER A 112 0.32 12.21 -8.18
CA SER A 112 -0.10 11.47 -9.38
C SER A 112 -0.89 10.20 -9.05
N ILE A 113 -0.73 9.66 -7.83
CA ILE A 113 -1.36 8.40 -7.40
C ILE A 113 -2.43 8.55 -6.31
N SER A 114 -2.55 9.71 -5.69
CA SER A 114 -3.42 9.93 -4.51
C SER A 114 -4.87 9.56 -4.79
N ILE A 115 -5.44 10.03 -5.90
CA ILE A 115 -6.84 9.76 -6.26
C ILE A 115 -7.14 8.25 -6.39
N PRO A 116 -6.46 7.47 -7.26
CA PRO A 116 -6.75 6.05 -7.38
C PRO A 116 -6.42 5.27 -6.11
N LEU A 117 -5.37 5.65 -5.37
CA LEU A 117 -5.00 5.00 -4.11
C LEU A 117 -6.10 5.17 -3.05
N PHE A 118 -6.50 6.41 -2.78
CA PHE A 118 -7.48 6.70 -1.74
C PHE A 118 -8.90 6.22 -2.10
N LYS A 119 -9.22 6.07 -3.38
CA LYS A 119 -10.43 5.33 -3.80
C LYS A 119 -10.39 3.87 -3.33
N GLN A 120 -9.23 3.22 -3.43
CA GLN A 120 -9.07 1.84 -2.99
C GLN A 120 -9.02 1.71 -1.46
N ILE A 121 -8.31 2.61 -0.77
CA ILE A 121 -8.30 2.65 0.70
C ILE A 121 -9.70 2.92 1.25
N ALA A 122 -10.46 3.86 0.67
CA ALA A 122 -11.84 4.14 1.08
C ALA A 122 -12.75 2.91 0.95
N ARG A 123 -12.60 2.12 -0.13
CA ARG A 123 -13.33 0.86 -0.30
C ARG A 123 -12.94 -0.16 0.77
N SER A 124 -11.66 -0.31 1.05
CA SER A 124 -11.13 -1.24 2.06
C SER A 124 -11.59 -0.86 3.47
N ALA A 125 -11.61 0.44 3.79
CA ALA A 125 -12.15 0.97 5.06
C ALA A 125 -13.64 0.65 5.25
N THR A 126 -14.41 0.55 4.17
CA THR A 126 -15.83 0.18 4.23
C THR A 126 -16.09 -1.33 4.20
N SER A 127 -15.04 -2.16 4.24
CA SER A 127 -15.17 -3.61 4.26
C SER A 127 -15.96 -4.08 5.49
N SER A 128 -16.79 -5.12 5.34
CA SER A 128 -17.45 -5.75 6.48
C SER A 128 -16.49 -6.58 7.33
N HIS A 129 -15.31 -6.91 6.80
CA HIS A 129 -14.27 -7.62 7.53
C HIS A 129 -13.51 -6.64 8.42
N PHE A 130 -13.73 -6.71 9.73
CA PHE A 130 -13.26 -5.69 10.66
C PHE A 130 -11.75 -5.45 10.61
N GLN A 131 -10.91 -6.49 10.46
CA GLN A 131 -9.45 -6.30 10.41
C GLN A 131 -8.99 -5.53 9.16
N VAL A 132 -9.70 -5.66 8.03
CA VAL A 132 -9.39 -4.90 6.81
C VAL A 132 -9.79 -3.44 7.00
N ALA A 133 -10.98 -3.20 7.56
CA ALA A 133 -11.48 -1.87 7.85
C ALA A 133 -10.60 -1.14 8.86
N GLU A 134 -10.27 -1.80 9.98
CA GLU A 134 -9.38 -1.30 11.02
C GLU A 134 -8.03 -0.93 10.44
N ARG A 135 -7.43 -1.85 9.67
CA ARG A 135 -6.10 -1.60 9.09
C ARG A 135 -6.10 -0.45 8.09
N SER A 136 -7.15 -0.33 7.28
CA SER A 136 -7.30 0.77 6.31
C SER A 136 -7.46 2.13 7.00
N LEU A 137 -8.16 2.18 8.14
CA LEU A 137 -8.32 3.39 8.94
C LEU A 137 -7.05 3.74 9.72
N ALA A 138 -6.28 2.74 10.13
CA ALA A 138 -5.06 2.92 10.91
C ALA A 138 -3.97 3.72 10.19
N ILE A 139 -4.00 3.78 8.85
CA ILE A 139 -3.06 4.57 8.03
C ILE A 139 -3.04 6.05 8.49
N TRP A 140 -4.14 6.57 9.04
CA TRP A 140 -4.21 7.95 9.50
C TRP A 140 -3.57 8.19 10.87
N SER A 141 -3.01 7.15 11.47
CA SER A 141 -2.15 7.31 12.65
C SER A 141 -0.73 7.72 12.26
N ASN A 142 -0.40 7.63 10.98
CA ASN A 142 0.90 8.00 10.45
C ASN A 142 0.92 9.51 10.12
N GLU A 143 1.75 10.26 10.85
CA GLU A 143 1.85 11.73 10.73
C GLU A 143 2.26 12.18 9.33
N TYR A 144 3.17 11.45 8.68
CA TYR A 144 3.64 11.81 7.35
C TYR A 144 2.55 11.65 6.29
N ILE A 145 1.77 10.56 6.37
CA ILE A 145 0.64 10.34 5.47
C ILE A 145 -0.45 11.39 5.69
N VAL A 146 -0.71 11.76 6.94
CA VAL A 146 -1.64 12.86 7.25
C VAL A 146 -1.18 14.15 6.59
N GLN A 147 0.10 14.53 6.72
CA GLN A 147 0.66 15.71 6.05
C GLN A 147 0.51 15.65 4.52
N LEU A 148 0.80 14.50 3.89
CA LEU A 148 0.61 14.31 2.45
C LEU A 148 -0.86 14.48 2.04
N VAL A 149 -1.79 13.99 2.85
CA VAL A 149 -3.23 14.16 2.62
C VAL A 149 -3.64 15.61 2.78
N GLU A 150 -3.15 16.31 3.80
CA GLU A 150 -3.41 17.73 4.07
C GLU A 150 -3.05 18.61 2.87
N GLU A 151 -1.89 18.37 2.26
CA GLU A 151 -1.45 19.09 1.05
C GLU A 151 -2.35 18.83 -0.19
N ASN A 152 -3.22 17.83 -0.15
CA ASN A 152 -4.03 17.36 -1.29
C ASN A 152 -5.52 17.16 -0.94
N LEU A 153 -6.00 17.80 0.14
CA LEU A 153 -7.34 17.60 0.69
C LEU A 153 -8.45 17.82 -0.32
N GLU A 154 -8.34 18.85 -1.16
CA GLU A 154 -9.38 19.21 -2.14
C GLU A 154 -9.74 18.03 -3.05
N GLN A 155 -8.77 17.16 -3.36
CA GLN A 155 -8.96 16.00 -4.22
C GLN A 155 -9.31 14.73 -3.42
N ILE A 156 -8.73 14.57 -2.23
CA ILE A 156 -8.85 13.34 -1.43
C ILE A 156 -10.13 13.33 -0.58
N LEU A 157 -10.48 14.47 0.02
CA LEU A 157 -11.62 14.59 0.93
C LEU A 157 -12.96 14.15 0.30
N PRO A 158 -13.29 14.53 -0.96
CA PRO A 158 -14.53 14.07 -1.61
C PRO A 158 -14.60 12.55 -1.82
N ILE A 159 -13.46 11.86 -1.82
CA ILE A 159 -13.37 10.40 -1.98
C ILE A 159 -13.59 9.69 -0.64
N LEU A 160 -12.96 10.23 0.42
CA LEU A 160 -13.02 9.65 1.76
C LEU A 160 -14.36 9.89 2.45
N LEU A 161 -14.86 11.13 2.43
CA LEU A 161 -15.97 11.56 3.26
C LEU A 161 -17.26 10.72 3.07
N PRO A 162 -17.69 10.35 1.85
CA PRO A 162 -18.86 9.48 1.68
C PRO A 162 -18.68 8.10 2.32
N SER A 163 -17.46 7.56 2.24
CA SER A 163 -17.12 6.23 2.77
C SER A 163 -17.12 6.24 4.30
N LEU A 164 -16.52 7.27 4.90
CA LEU A 164 -16.49 7.45 6.36
C LEU A 164 -17.89 7.70 6.93
N CYS A 165 -18.69 8.54 6.27
CA CYS A 165 -20.09 8.77 6.65
C CYS A 165 -20.95 7.51 6.57
N ARG A 166 -20.62 6.59 5.65
CA ARG A 166 -21.29 5.29 5.56
C ARG A 166 -20.90 4.40 6.73
N ILE A 167 -19.60 4.27 7.01
CA ILE A 167 -19.09 3.43 8.11
C ILE A 167 -19.72 3.83 9.45
N SER A 168 -19.78 5.13 9.76
CA SER A 168 -20.34 5.62 11.03
C SER A 168 -21.82 5.29 11.22
N LYS A 169 -22.57 5.09 10.14
CA LYS A 169 -24.02 4.78 10.19
C LYS A 169 -24.34 3.30 10.09
N THR A 170 -23.52 2.52 9.36
CA THR A 170 -23.91 1.17 8.93
C THR A 170 -22.95 0.07 9.37
N HIS A 171 -21.76 0.39 9.88
CA HIS A 171 -20.80 -0.64 10.26
C HIS A 171 -21.24 -1.36 11.54
N TRP A 172 -21.11 -2.68 11.59
CA TRP A 172 -21.61 -3.48 12.71
C TRP A 172 -20.66 -3.46 13.93
N ASN A 173 -19.36 -3.26 13.69
CA ASN A 173 -18.34 -3.21 14.75
C ASN A 173 -18.21 -1.80 15.31
N THR A 174 -18.42 -1.65 16.61
CA THR A 174 -18.38 -0.38 17.35
C THR A 174 -16.99 0.26 17.36
N ASN A 175 -15.91 -0.52 17.42
CA ASN A 175 -14.54 0.02 17.43
C ASN A 175 -14.23 0.72 16.10
N ILE A 176 -14.65 0.13 14.98
CA ILE A 176 -14.50 0.73 13.65
C ILE A 176 -15.28 2.04 13.54
N ILE A 177 -16.50 2.07 14.11
CA ILE A 177 -17.30 3.29 14.19
C ILE A 177 -16.56 4.37 15.00
N THR A 178 -16.02 4.04 16.17
CA THR A 178 -15.25 4.96 17.01
C THR A 178 -14.00 5.49 16.30
N LEU A 179 -13.22 4.62 15.66
CA LEU A 179 -12.06 5.03 14.85
C LEU A 179 -12.47 5.99 13.73
N THR A 180 -13.58 5.71 13.07
CA THR A 180 -14.13 6.56 12.01
C THR A 180 -14.56 7.93 12.54
N TYR A 181 -15.19 8.00 13.72
CA TYR A 181 -15.56 9.26 14.33
C TYR A 181 -14.34 10.11 14.71
N ASN A 182 -13.31 9.49 15.29
CA ASN A 182 -12.06 10.18 15.62
C ASN A 182 -11.41 10.76 14.36
N LEU A 183 -11.35 9.97 13.29
CA LEU A 183 -10.85 10.43 12.01
C LEU A 183 -11.69 11.59 11.43
N LEU A 184 -13.02 11.44 11.42
CA LEU A 184 -13.91 12.50 10.91
C LEU A 184 -13.73 13.79 11.69
N LYS A 185 -13.49 13.70 13.00
CA LYS A 185 -13.18 14.86 13.84
C LYS A 185 -11.86 15.50 13.41
N ASN A 186 -10.79 14.72 13.28
CA ASN A 186 -9.49 15.23 12.84
C ASN A 186 -9.58 15.90 11.46
N LEU A 187 -10.33 15.32 10.52
CA LEU A 187 -10.56 15.91 9.19
C LEU A 187 -11.37 17.22 9.20
N MET A 188 -12.13 17.50 10.26
CA MET A 188 -12.83 18.78 10.41
C MET A 188 -11.95 19.85 11.04
N ASP A 189 -10.91 19.45 11.77
CA ASP A 189 -9.96 20.35 12.43
C ASP A 189 -8.83 20.82 11.47
N ILE A 190 -8.71 20.17 10.31
CA ILE A 190 -7.81 20.47 9.19
C ILE A 190 -8.49 21.46 8.23
#